data_AF-A0A8J6RRR8-F1
#
_entry.id   AF-A0A8J6RRR8-F1
#
_cell.length_a   1.000
_cell.length_b   1.000
_cell.length_c   1.000
_cell.angle_alpha   90.00
_cell.angle_beta   90.00
_cell.angle_gamma   90.00
#
_symmetry.space_group_name_H-M   'P 1'
#
loop_
_entity.id
_entity.type
_entity.pdbx_description
1 polymer ?
#
loop_
_entity_poly.entity_id
_entity_poly.type
_entity_poly.pdbx_seq_one_letter_code
_entity_poly.pdbx_strand_id
1 'polypeptide(L)'
;MSEKQDIRKELLGTLLQSLQGEDSLGEEKESSREKESYGEEYIVQLKDACNNFLKKEFFQVGQLVKWKENLNNRKLPSKNQPAIVVAVLDEPIISSEEESGSPYFLETLDIVLGVLVDNNTFLTFYYDSRRFEAY
;
A
#
# COMPACT_ATOMS: atom_id res chain seq x y z
N MET A 1 27.72 -24.40 46.77
CA MET A 1 27.09 -24.38 45.42
C MET A 1 26.45 -23.00 45.18
N SER A 2 27.23 -21.92 45.08
CA SER A 2 26.67 -20.56 44.91
C SER A 2 27.46 -19.66 43.95
N GLU A 3 28.78 -19.85 43.78
CA GLU A 3 29.57 -18.95 42.93
C GLU A 3 29.44 -19.19 41.41
N LYS A 4 29.17 -20.43 40.97
CA LYS A 4 29.05 -20.73 39.52
C LYS A 4 27.78 -20.18 38.86
N GLN A 5 26.75 -19.83 39.64
CA GLN A 5 25.51 -19.25 39.11
C GLN A 5 25.59 -17.71 39.02
N ASP A 6 26.33 -17.05 39.92
CA ASP A 6 26.53 -15.60 39.87
C ASP A 6 27.44 -15.18 38.70
N ILE A 7 28.54 -15.91 38.50
CA ILE A 7 29.48 -15.62 37.39
C ILE A 7 28.78 -15.74 36.03
N ARG A 8 27.82 -16.67 35.88
CA ARG A 8 27.03 -16.80 34.65
C ARG A 8 26.05 -15.64 34.44
N LYS A 9 25.52 -15.05 35.51
CA LYS A 9 24.65 -13.87 35.41
C LYS A 9 25.43 -12.60 35.06
N GLU A 10 26.62 -12.41 35.62
CA GLU A 10 27.48 -11.28 35.27
C GLU A 10 28.04 -11.37 33.84
N LEU A 11 28.45 -12.57 33.39
CA LEU A 11 28.90 -12.78 32.01
C LEU A 11 27.79 -12.56 30.98
N LEU A 12 26.54 -12.90 31.30
CA LEU A 12 25.39 -12.63 30.43
C LEU A 12 25.01 -11.15 30.44
N GLY A 13 25.11 -10.47 31.59
CA GLY A 13 24.87 -9.02 31.69
C GLY A 13 25.87 -8.18 30.91
N THR A 14 27.15 -8.57 30.93
CA THR A 14 28.21 -7.89 30.16
C THR A 14 28.18 -8.21 28.67
N LEU A 15 27.75 -9.41 28.27
CA LEU A 15 27.55 -9.78 26.86
C LEU A 15 26.32 -9.05 26.25
N LEU A 16 25.24 -8.86 27.01
CA LEU A 16 24.07 -8.10 26.56
C LEU A 16 24.37 -6.60 26.40
N GLN A 17 25.24 -6.04 27.23
CA GLN A 17 25.60 -4.62 27.17
C GLN A 17 26.57 -4.29 26.02
N SER A 18 27.31 -5.28 25.52
CA SER A 18 28.22 -5.15 24.39
C SER A 18 27.55 -5.40 23.02
N LEU A 19 26.34 -5.98 23.00
CA LEU A 19 25.52 -6.17 21.79
C LEU A 19 24.52 -5.03 21.54
N GLN A 20 24.47 -4.01 22.42
CA GLN A 20 23.61 -2.82 22.28
C GLN A 20 24.32 -1.62 21.60
N GLY A 21 25.48 -1.84 20.99
CA GLY A 21 26.11 -0.87 20.10
C GLY A 21 25.92 -1.29 18.64
N GLU A 22 25.04 -0.58 17.94
CA GLU A 22 24.81 -0.60 16.48
C GLU A 22 23.91 -1.71 15.93
N ASP A 23 22.58 -1.53 16.10
CA ASP A 23 21.68 -1.55 14.96
C ASP A 23 20.43 -0.69 15.27
N SER A 24 20.26 0.42 14.54
CA SER A 24 19.08 1.28 14.64
C SER A 24 17.91 0.62 13.91
N LEU A 25 17.20 -0.27 14.59
CA LEU A 25 15.85 -0.65 14.23
C LEU A 25 14.93 -0.13 15.33
N GLY A 26 14.20 0.92 14.97
CA GLY A 26 13.25 1.59 15.84
C GLY A 26 12.27 0.58 16.44
N GLU A 27 12.08 0.69 17.75
CA GLU A 27 11.02 0.03 18.49
C GLU A 27 9.66 0.44 17.87
N GLU A 28 9.08 -0.41 17.05
CA GLU A 28 7.65 -0.34 16.76
C GLU A 28 6.91 -0.79 18.02
N LYS A 29 6.63 0.17 18.89
CA LYS A 29 5.58 0.04 19.91
C LYS A 29 4.26 -0.16 19.18
N GLU A 30 3.89 -1.42 19.02
CA GLU A 30 2.57 -1.86 18.60
C GLU A 30 1.57 -1.52 19.71
N SER A 31 1.17 -0.24 19.72
CA SER A 31 0.02 0.23 20.48
C SER A 31 -1.22 -0.37 19.82
N SER A 32 -1.90 -1.25 20.55
CA SER A 32 -3.25 -1.70 20.26
C SER A 32 -4.17 -0.47 20.20
N ARG A 33 -4.32 0.10 19.00
CA ARG A 33 -5.18 1.28 18.76
C ARG A 33 -6.62 0.83 18.66
N GLU A 34 -7.25 0.58 19.80
CA GLU A 34 -8.71 0.59 19.87
C GLU A 34 -9.17 2.02 19.56
N LYS A 35 -9.69 2.24 18.34
CA LYS A 35 -10.35 3.50 17.99
C LYS A 35 -11.73 3.50 18.63
N GLU A 36 -12.01 4.52 19.45
CA GLU A 36 -13.21 4.59 20.29
C GLU A 36 -14.53 4.59 19.50
N SER A 37 -14.59 5.15 18.28
CA SER A 37 -15.70 5.02 17.32
C SER A 37 -15.40 5.75 16.00
N TYR A 38 -16.12 5.42 14.92
CA TYR A 38 -16.11 6.18 13.65
C TYR A 38 -17.42 6.99 13.51
N GLY A 39 -17.31 8.25 13.08
CA GLY A 39 -18.46 9.16 12.94
C GLY A 39 -19.29 8.96 11.65
N GLU A 40 -20.43 9.65 11.56
CA GLU A 40 -21.36 9.55 10.42
C GLU A 40 -20.70 9.93 9.09
N GLU A 41 -19.85 10.96 9.07
CA GLU A 41 -19.14 11.40 7.86
C GLU A 41 -18.24 10.28 7.29
N TYR A 42 -17.53 9.55 8.16
CA TYR A 42 -16.72 8.41 7.74
C TYR A 42 -17.59 7.31 7.12
N ILE A 43 -18.76 7.02 7.70
CA ILE A 43 -19.68 6.00 7.18
C ILE A 43 -20.18 6.39 5.78
N VAL A 44 -20.47 7.67 5.56
CA VAL A 44 -20.87 8.18 4.24
C VAL A 44 -19.73 8.03 3.24
N GLN A 45 -18.52 8.51 3.57
CA GLN A 45 -17.34 8.39 2.70
C GLN A 45 -17.01 6.93 2.36
N LEU A 46 -17.15 6.01 3.33
CA LEU A 46 -16.92 4.59 3.12
C LEU A 46 -17.93 3.99 2.12
N LYS A 47 -19.21 4.35 2.25
CA LYS A 47 -20.26 3.91 1.31
C LYS A 47 -20.00 4.45 -0.09
N ASP A 48 -19.63 5.72 -0.21
CA ASP A 48 -19.36 6.35 -1.49
C ASP A 48 -18.14 5.74 -2.18
N ALA A 49 -17.04 5.52 -1.43
CA ALA A 49 -15.86 4.84 -1.95
C ALA A 49 -16.18 3.41 -2.44
N CYS A 50 -16.97 2.65 -1.67
CA CYS A 50 -17.41 1.31 -2.07
C CYS A 50 -18.23 1.34 -3.35
N ASN A 51 -19.21 2.24 -3.44
CA ASN A 51 -20.05 2.41 -4.64
C ASN A 51 -19.21 2.78 -5.86
N ASN A 52 -18.25 3.69 -5.70
CA ASN A 52 -17.34 4.11 -6.77
C ASN A 52 -16.42 2.98 -7.24
N PHE A 53 -15.96 2.12 -6.32
CA PHE A 53 -15.11 0.97 -6.64
C PHE A 53 -15.89 -0.11 -7.40
N LEU A 54 -17.14 -0.37 -7.02
CA LEU A 54 -17.97 -1.36 -7.70
C LEU A 54 -18.39 -0.92 -9.12
N LYS A 55 -18.44 0.39 -9.37
CA LYS A 55 -18.77 0.95 -10.69
C LYS A 55 -17.58 0.83 -11.64
N LYS A 56 -17.46 -0.29 -12.35
CA LYS A 56 -16.43 -0.45 -13.40
C LYS A 56 -16.74 0.41 -14.63
N GLU A 57 -15.72 1.08 -15.16
CA GLU A 57 -15.77 1.82 -16.43
C GLU A 57 -14.99 1.05 -17.51
N PHE A 58 -15.30 1.36 -18.78
CA PHE A 58 -14.58 0.81 -19.92
C PHE A 58 -13.65 1.88 -20.48
N PHE A 59 -12.37 1.52 -20.62
CA PHE A 59 -11.32 2.43 -21.07
C PHE A 59 -10.83 2.07 -22.46
N GLN A 60 -10.25 3.06 -23.14
CA GLN A 60 -9.63 2.89 -24.46
C GLN A 60 -8.20 3.40 -24.44
N VAL A 61 -7.32 2.77 -25.21
CA VAL A 61 -5.93 3.21 -25.37
C VAL A 61 -5.89 4.68 -25.81
N GLY A 62 -5.04 5.47 -25.16
CA GLY A 62 -4.92 6.91 -25.38
C GLY A 62 -5.86 7.78 -24.55
N GLN A 63 -6.83 7.19 -23.83
CA GLN A 63 -7.73 7.94 -22.95
C GLN A 63 -6.98 8.48 -21.73
N LEU A 64 -7.28 9.73 -21.32
CA LEU A 64 -6.82 10.29 -20.06
C LEU A 64 -7.73 9.86 -18.91
N VAL A 65 -7.10 9.43 -17.82
CA VAL A 65 -7.78 8.94 -16.60
C VAL A 65 -7.15 9.54 -15.36
N LYS A 66 -7.88 9.48 -14.25
CA LYS A 66 -7.41 9.79 -12.89
C LYS A 66 -7.98 8.80 -11.89
N TRP A 67 -7.44 8.82 -10.67
CA TRP A 67 -8.05 8.12 -9.56
C TRP A 67 -9.46 8.64 -9.31
N LYS A 68 -10.39 7.72 -9.07
CA LYS A 68 -11.65 8.05 -8.41
C LYS A 68 -11.38 8.52 -6.99
N GLU A 69 -12.26 9.38 -6.51
CA GLU A 69 -12.19 9.90 -5.15
C GLU A 69 -12.13 8.76 -4.13
N ASN A 70 -11.18 8.86 -3.18
CA ASN A 70 -10.90 7.88 -2.13
C ASN A 70 -10.41 6.50 -2.57
N LEU A 71 -10.06 6.29 -3.86
CA LEU A 71 -9.65 4.97 -4.37
C LEU A 71 -8.17 4.84 -4.76
N ASN A 72 -7.35 5.87 -4.52
CA ASN A 72 -5.92 5.81 -4.75
C ASN A 72 -5.26 4.80 -3.78
N ASN A 73 -4.49 3.86 -4.31
CA ASN A 73 -3.77 2.87 -3.51
C ASN A 73 -2.31 2.69 -3.93
N ARG A 74 -1.78 3.60 -4.75
CA ARG A 74 -0.37 3.65 -5.17
C ARG A 74 0.14 5.09 -5.14
N LYS A 75 1.47 5.25 -5.16
CA LYS A 75 2.14 6.56 -5.16
C LYS A 75 1.95 7.32 -6.48
N LEU A 76 1.90 6.59 -7.60
CA LEU A 76 1.74 7.15 -8.94
C LEU A 76 0.47 6.58 -9.59
N PRO A 77 -0.23 7.35 -10.43
CA PRO A 77 -0.11 8.81 -10.54
C PRO A 77 -0.46 9.49 -9.20
N SER A 78 0.00 10.72 -8.97
CA SER A 78 -0.48 11.51 -7.83
C SER A 78 -2.01 11.70 -7.90
N LYS A 79 -2.69 11.96 -6.78
CA LYS A 79 -4.18 11.96 -6.69
C LYS A 79 -4.89 12.64 -7.87
N ASN A 80 -4.43 13.81 -8.29
CA ASN A 80 -5.01 14.59 -9.40
C ASN A 80 -4.14 14.64 -10.66
N GLN A 81 -3.07 13.86 -10.70
CA GLN A 81 -2.20 13.80 -11.88
C GLN A 81 -2.86 12.91 -12.93
N PRO A 82 -3.04 13.40 -14.17
CA PRO A 82 -3.57 12.57 -15.25
C PRO A 82 -2.58 11.44 -15.59
N ALA A 83 -3.14 10.27 -15.90
CA ALA A 83 -2.44 9.18 -16.55
C ALA A 83 -3.09 8.88 -17.89
N ILE A 84 -2.35 8.25 -18.81
CA ILE A 84 -2.86 7.85 -20.11
C ILE A 84 -2.97 6.32 -20.18
N VAL A 85 -4.07 5.82 -20.73
CA VAL A 85 -4.26 4.37 -20.92
C VAL A 85 -3.31 3.88 -22.01
N VAL A 86 -2.40 2.98 -21.64
CA VAL A 86 -1.42 2.35 -22.56
C VAL A 86 -1.96 1.01 -23.06
N ALA A 87 -2.61 0.24 -22.19
CA ALA A 87 -3.26 -1.01 -22.55
C ALA A 87 -4.44 -1.32 -21.62
N VAL A 88 -5.44 -2.03 -22.13
CA VAL A 88 -6.47 -2.71 -21.36
C VAL A 88 -6.29 -4.20 -21.62
N LEU A 89 -6.19 -5.01 -20.56
CA LEU A 89 -5.88 -6.43 -20.66
C LEU A 89 -7.18 -7.23 -20.73
N ASP A 90 -7.29 -8.11 -21.74
CA ASP A 90 -8.41 -9.05 -21.83
C ASP A 90 -8.35 -10.10 -20.70
N GLU A 91 -7.14 -10.53 -20.35
CA GLU A 91 -6.87 -11.43 -19.22
C GLU A 91 -6.14 -10.65 -18.11
N PRO A 92 -6.75 -10.45 -16.94
CA PRO A 92 -6.13 -9.69 -15.87
C PRO A 92 -5.00 -10.47 -15.19
N ILE A 93 -3.98 -9.75 -14.74
CA ILE A 93 -2.89 -10.29 -13.93
C ILE A 93 -3.30 -10.24 -12.46
N ILE A 94 -3.21 -11.37 -11.76
CA ILE A 94 -3.43 -11.42 -10.32
C ILE A 94 -2.11 -11.15 -9.60
N SER A 95 -2.13 -10.22 -8.66
CA SER A 95 -0.98 -9.91 -7.80
C SER A 95 -0.44 -11.16 -7.10
N SER A 96 0.89 -11.28 -7.06
CA SER A 96 1.61 -12.36 -6.37
C SER A 96 1.84 -12.08 -4.88
N GLU A 97 1.21 -11.04 -4.33
CA GLU A 97 1.21 -10.78 -2.89
C GLU A 97 0.57 -11.96 -2.14
N GLU A 98 1.25 -12.45 -1.12
CA GLU A 98 0.83 -13.63 -0.35
C GLU A 98 0.18 -13.26 0.99
N GLU A 99 0.44 -12.05 1.50
CA GLU A 99 -0.10 -11.61 2.78
C GLU A 99 -1.57 -11.18 2.63
N SER A 100 -2.49 -11.99 3.17
CA SER A 100 -3.94 -11.74 3.11
C SER A 100 -4.39 -10.40 3.70
N GLY A 101 -3.62 -9.84 4.66
CA GLY A 101 -3.85 -8.52 5.22
C GLY A 101 -3.40 -7.36 4.33
N SER A 102 -2.66 -7.63 3.26
CA SER A 102 -2.20 -6.63 2.31
C SER A 102 -3.36 -6.19 1.39
N PRO A 103 -3.53 -4.89 1.11
CA PRO A 103 -4.51 -4.41 0.13
C PRO A 103 -4.20 -4.86 -1.31
N TYR A 104 -3.04 -5.48 -1.54
CA TYR A 104 -2.59 -5.98 -2.83
C TYR A 104 -2.76 -7.49 -2.98
N PHE A 105 -3.22 -8.19 -1.94
CA PHE A 105 -3.52 -9.62 -2.00
C PHE A 105 -4.60 -9.91 -3.04
N LEU A 106 -4.29 -10.78 -4.00
CA LEU A 106 -5.17 -11.12 -5.12
C LEU A 106 -5.72 -9.91 -5.90
N GLU A 107 -5.03 -8.77 -5.87
CA GLU A 107 -5.45 -7.60 -6.64
C GLU A 107 -5.47 -7.96 -8.14
N THR A 108 -6.57 -7.64 -8.80
CA THR A 108 -6.81 -7.94 -10.21
C THR A 108 -6.38 -6.76 -11.06
N LEU A 109 -5.22 -6.88 -11.72
CA LEU A 109 -4.63 -5.82 -12.52
C LEU A 109 -5.00 -6.02 -13.99
N ASP A 110 -5.81 -5.11 -14.54
CA ASP A 110 -6.41 -5.23 -15.87
C ASP A 110 -6.21 -4.00 -16.77
N ILE A 111 -5.48 -2.99 -16.29
CA ILE A 111 -5.14 -1.80 -17.07
C ILE A 111 -3.66 -1.41 -16.86
N VAL A 112 -3.02 -0.96 -17.94
CA VAL A 112 -1.68 -0.38 -17.91
C VAL A 112 -1.79 1.11 -18.17
N LEU A 113 -1.29 1.92 -17.25
CA LEU A 113 -1.30 3.37 -17.35
C LEU A 113 0.12 3.93 -17.47
N GLY A 114 0.26 4.91 -18.34
CA GLY A 114 1.46 5.71 -18.51
C GLY A 114 1.38 7.03 -17.75
N VAL A 115 2.46 7.38 -17.07
CA VAL A 115 2.57 8.62 -16.28
C VAL A 115 3.94 9.26 -16.55
N LEU A 116 3.96 10.58 -16.69
CA LEU A 116 5.21 11.35 -16.67
C LEU A 116 5.65 11.56 -15.22
N VAL A 117 6.86 11.12 -14.89
CA VAL A 117 7.49 11.36 -13.59
C VAL A 117 8.59 12.42 -13.73
N ASP A 118 9.29 12.69 -12.62
CA ASP A 118 10.41 13.64 -12.57
C ASP A 118 11.37 13.45 -13.77
N ASN A 119 11.82 14.58 -14.34
CA ASN A 119 12.60 14.65 -15.58
C ASN A 119 11.86 14.22 -16.85
N ASN A 120 10.52 14.31 -16.87
CA ASN A 120 9.67 13.96 -18.02
C ASN A 120 9.86 12.53 -18.53
N THR A 121 10.22 11.61 -17.63
CA THR A 121 10.36 10.21 -17.99
C THR A 121 8.98 9.57 -18.03
N PHE A 122 8.64 8.90 -19.15
CA PHE A 122 7.39 8.16 -19.29
C PHE A 122 7.54 6.76 -18.72
N LEU A 123 6.84 6.48 -17.61
CA LEU A 123 6.82 5.17 -16.97
C LEU A 123 5.44 4.55 -17.05
N THR A 124 5.38 3.23 -17.11
CA THR A 124 4.13 2.46 -17.18
C THR A 124 3.97 1.56 -15.98
N PHE A 125 2.75 1.47 -15.46
CA PHE A 125 2.43 0.63 -14.30
C PHE A 125 1.09 -0.08 -14.52
N TYR A 126 0.94 -1.24 -13.86
CA TYR A 126 -0.28 -2.03 -13.87
C TYR A 126 -1.19 -1.64 -12.71
N TYR A 127 -2.49 -1.59 -12.96
CA TYR A 127 -3.49 -1.22 -11.98
C TYR A 127 -4.79 -2.02 -12.14
N ASP A 128 -5.63 -1.92 -11.11
CA ASP A 128 -7.04 -2.28 -11.16
C ASP A 128 -7.86 -1.11 -11.74
N SER A 129 -8.44 -1.31 -12.92
CA SER A 129 -9.23 -0.30 -13.64
C SER A 129 -10.43 0.23 -12.85
N ARG A 130 -10.97 -0.52 -11.88
CA ARG A 130 -12.11 -0.09 -11.06
C ARG A 130 -11.82 1.17 -10.25
N ARG A 131 -10.53 1.45 -9.99
CA ARG A 131 -10.06 2.59 -9.21
C ARG A 131 -9.95 3.89 -10.02
N PHE A 132 -10.14 3.83 -11.33
CA PHE A 132 -9.98 4.98 -12.22
C PHE A 132 -11.31 5.43 -12.82
N GLU A 133 -11.34 6.70 -13.22
CA GLU A 133 -12.40 7.34 -14.00
C GLU A 133 -11.76 8.23 -15.08
N ALA A 134 -12.56 8.65 -16.06
CA ALA A 134 -12.11 9.64 -17.05
C ALA A 134 -11.62 10.94 -16.36
N TYR A 135 -10.52 11.51 -16.88
CA TYR A 135 -9.91 12.73 -16.33
C TYR A 135 -10.82 13.97 -16.47
#